data_AF-A0A0K1E3M1-F1
#
_entry.id   AF-A0A0K1E3M1-F1
#
_cell.length_a   1.000
_cell.length_b   1.000
_cell.length_c   1.000
_cell.angle_alpha   90.00
_cell.angle_beta   90.00
_cell.angle_gamma   90.00
#
_symmetry.space_group_name_H-M   'P 1'
#
loop_
_entity.id
_entity.type
_entity.pdbx_description
1 polymer ?
#
loop_
_entity_poly.entity_id
_entity_poly.type
_entity_poly.pdbx_seq_one_letter_code
_entity_poly.pdbx_strand_id
1 'polypeptide(L)'
;MWERPEWFEVKFKCIACGVCCIGTEMELLAEDIGRITARGYKMEDFVAEKDGVYRLKNVDGHCVFYDPQTRMCKIYDIRPVGCRMYPLVYDGRSVTVDKTCPTWDTVPRSEIKRLGPYVLRFLEDVKLTKIKIRLRS
;
A
#
# COMPACT_ATOMS: atom_id res chain seq x y z
N MET A 1 -4.61 -15.10 2.53
CA MET A 1 -3.52 -14.55 3.38
C MET A 1 -3.79 -13.11 3.78
N TRP A 2 -4.13 -12.25 2.82
CA TRP A 2 -4.24 -10.80 3.00
C TRP A 2 -5.58 -10.33 3.59
N GLU A 3 -6.33 -11.23 4.24
CA GLU A 3 -7.70 -10.98 4.71
C GLU A 3 -7.76 -10.10 5.97
N ARG A 4 -6.71 -10.13 6.79
CA ARG A 4 -6.56 -9.28 7.99
C ARG A 4 -5.40 -8.30 7.77
N PRO A 5 -5.61 -7.21 7.03
CA PRO A 5 -4.54 -6.32 6.60
C PRO A 5 -3.85 -5.62 7.79
N GLU A 6 -4.53 -5.45 8.93
CA GLU A 6 -4.02 -4.78 10.14
C GLU A 6 -2.82 -5.51 10.77
N TRP A 7 -2.68 -6.82 10.53
CA TRP A 7 -1.52 -7.58 11.01
C TRP A 7 -0.21 -7.14 10.34
N PHE A 8 -0.31 -6.61 9.12
CA PHE A 8 0.83 -6.13 8.33
C PHE A 8 1.21 -4.69 8.68
N GLU A 9 0.55 -4.07 9.66
CA GLU A 9 0.88 -2.74 10.13
C GLU A 9 2.28 -2.74 10.75
N VAL A 10 3.19 -2.00 10.12
CA VAL A 10 4.53 -1.78 10.65
C VAL A 10 4.48 -0.88 11.87
N LYS A 11 5.19 -1.27 12.94
CA LYS A 11 5.25 -0.51 14.19
C LYS A 11 6.40 0.48 14.16
N PHE A 12 6.09 1.77 14.05
CA PHE A 12 7.04 2.88 14.11
C PHE A 12 6.32 4.17 14.54
N LYS A 13 7.05 5.27 14.76
CA LYS A 13 6.45 6.55 15.16
C LYS A 13 5.97 7.34 13.94
N CYS A 14 4.83 6.96 13.37
CA CYS A 14 4.19 7.74 12.30
C CYS A 14 3.67 9.08 12.84
N ILE A 15 3.99 10.18 12.15
CA ILE A 15 3.55 11.54 12.50
C ILE A 15 2.45 12.07 11.56
N ALA A 16 1.82 11.19 10.77
CA ALA A 16 0.76 11.54 9.82
C ALA A 16 1.12 12.70 8.86
N CYS A 17 2.37 12.75 8.38
CA CYS A 17 2.85 13.84 7.52
C CYS A 17 2.30 13.80 6.08
N GLY A 18 1.71 12.68 5.65
CA GLY A 18 1.15 12.51 4.30
C GLY A 18 2.17 12.16 3.21
N VAL A 19 3.48 12.13 3.50
CA VAL A 19 4.53 11.92 2.47
C VAL A 19 4.36 10.60 1.71
N CYS A 20 3.87 9.55 2.37
CA CYS A 20 3.62 8.23 1.75
C CYS A 20 2.51 8.25 0.68
N CYS A 21 1.71 9.31 0.63
CA CYS A 21 0.66 9.49 -0.36
C CYS A 21 1.11 10.30 -1.59
N ILE A 22 2.25 10.99 -1.54
CA ILE A 22 2.71 11.87 -2.62
C ILE A 22 3.43 11.03 -3.67
N GLY A 23 2.96 11.08 -4.93
CA GLY A 23 3.55 10.34 -6.05
C GLY A 23 3.67 8.84 -5.82
N THR A 24 2.80 8.24 -5.00
CA THR A 24 2.94 6.85 -4.56
C THR A 24 2.64 5.89 -5.70
N GLU A 25 3.46 4.85 -5.87
CA GLU A 25 3.24 3.78 -6.86
C GLU A 25 2.65 2.52 -6.19
N MET A 26 1.88 2.71 -5.12
CA MET A 26 1.38 1.63 -4.28
C MET A 26 0.61 0.55 -5.05
N GLU A 27 1.18 -0.64 -5.15
CA GLU A 27 0.52 -1.81 -5.74
C GLU A 27 -0.68 -2.29 -4.93
N LEU A 28 -1.62 -2.93 -5.61
CA LEU A 28 -2.88 -3.41 -5.04
C LEU A 28 -3.03 -4.92 -5.21
N LEU A 29 -3.42 -5.58 -4.11
CA LEU A 29 -3.90 -6.95 -4.13
C LEU A 29 -5.37 -7.01 -4.56
N ALA A 30 -5.81 -8.19 -5.02
CA ALA A 30 -7.23 -8.42 -5.32
C ALA A 30 -8.10 -8.22 -4.06
N GLU A 31 -7.59 -8.57 -2.89
CA GLU A 31 -8.23 -8.35 -1.60
C GLU A 31 -8.30 -6.86 -1.21
N ASP A 32 -7.30 -6.05 -1.59
CA ASP A 32 -7.35 -4.59 -1.38
C ASP A 32 -8.48 -3.98 -2.21
N ILE A 33 -8.52 -4.31 -3.50
CA ILE A 33 -9.55 -3.83 -4.43
C ILE A 33 -10.93 -4.27 -3.94
N GLY A 34 -11.10 -5.54 -3.56
CA GLY A 34 -12.37 -6.05 -3.02
C GLY A 34 -12.83 -5.32 -1.74
N ARG A 35 -11.92 -5.01 -0.82
CA ARG A 35 -12.25 -4.23 0.39
C ARG A 35 -12.69 -2.80 0.06
N ILE A 36 -12.01 -2.15 -0.88
CA ILE A 36 -12.30 -0.78 -1.27
C ILE A 36 -13.63 -0.71 -2.05
N THR A 37 -13.87 -1.63 -2.97
CA THR A 37 -15.14 -1.68 -3.72
C THR A 37 -16.33 -2.02 -2.84
N ALA A 38 -16.16 -2.87 -1.82
CA ALA A 38 -17.20 -3.14 -0.82
C ALA A 38 -17.61 -1.89 -0.01
N ARG A 39 -16.84 -0.79 -0.08
CA ARG A 39 -17.17 0.52 0.51
C ARG A 39 -17.83 1.49 -0.47
N GLY A 40 -18.18 1.03 -1.67
CA GLY A 40 -18.94 1.79 -2.66
C GLY A 40 -18.07 2.52 -3.69
N TYR A 41 -16.75 2.40 -3.63
CA TYR A 41 -15.85 2.95 -4.64
C TYR A 41 -15.86 2.07 -5.90
N LYS A 42 -15.88 2.67 -7.09
CA LYS A 42 -15.70 1.90 -8.33
C LYS A 42 -14.21 1.71 -8.59
N MET A 43 -13.84 0.53 -9.07
CA MET A 43 -12.44 0.18 -9.33
C MET A 43 -11.75 1.19 -10.26
N GLU A 44 -12.43 1.66 -11.30
CA GLU A 44 -11.96 2.67 -12.26
C GLU A 44 -11.62 4.04 -11.65
N ASP A 45 -12.20 4.36 -10.49
CA ASP A 45 -11.97 5.63 -9.81
C ASP A 45 -10.62 5.65 -9.08
N PHE A 46 -10.14 4.49 -8.61
CA PHE A 46 -8.97 4.41 -7.74
C PHE A 46 -7.85 3.48 -8.18
N VAL A 47 -8.07 2.67 -9.21
CA VAL A 47 -7.05 1.79 -9.77
C VAL A 47 -6.48 2.38 -11.05
N ALA A 48 -5.15 2.38 -11.16
CA ALA A 48 -4.43 2.57 -12.41
C ALA A 48 -3.66 1.29 -12.75
N GLU A 49 -3.71 0.86 -14.01
CA GLU A 49 -2.86 -0.22 -14.50
C GLU A 49 -1.57 0.35 -15.08
N LYS A 50 -0.43 -0.18 -14.65
CA LYS A 50 0.88 0.14 -15.21
C LYS A 50 1.77 -1.10 -15.18
N ASP A 51 2.34 -1.45 -16.33
CA ASP A 51 3.20 -2.64 -16.51
C ASP A 51 2.54 -3.95 -16.04
N GLY A 52 1.24 -4.08 -16.29
CA GLY A 52 0.44 -5.27 -15.91
C GLY A 52 0.13 -5.39 -14.42
N VAL A 53 0.49 -4.39 -13.61
CA VAL A 53 0.22 -4.34 -12.16
C VAL A 53 -0.78 -3.24 -11.86
N TYR A 54 -1.75 -3.54 -10.99
CA TYR A 54 -2.70 -2.55 -10.48
C TYR A 54 -2.11 -1.78 -9.32
N ARG A 55 -2.23 -0.46 -9.38
CA ARG A 55 -1.74 0.49 -8.38
C ARG A 55 -2.83 1.47 -7.98
N LEU A 56 -2.68 2.10 -6.81
CA LEU A 56 -3.48 3.27 -6.47
C LEU A 56 -3.25 4.37 -7.50
N LYS A 57 -4.34 4.94 -8.00
CA LYS A 57 -4.32 6.07 -8.91
C LYS A 57 -3.82 7.33 -8.18
N ASN A 58 -3.02 8.14 -8.88
CA ASN A 58 -2.68 9.50 -8.44
C ASN A 58 -3.48 10.53 -9.24
N VAL A 59 -3.89 11.60 -8.57
CA VAL A 59 -4.52 12.80 -9.12
C VAL A 59 -3.76 14.00 -8.54
N ASP A 60 -3.39 14.97 -9.37
CA ASP A 60 -2.63 16.16 -8.96
C ASP A 60 -1.36 15.85 -8.16
N GLY A 61 -0.66 14.77 -8.54
CA GLY A 61 0.61 14.37 -7.93
C GLY A 61 0.51 13.62 -6.61
N HIS A 62 -0.69 13.26 -6.14
CA HIS A 62 -0.88 12.46 -4.92
C HIS A 62 -1.94 11.38 -5.09
N CYS A 63 -1.95 10.40 -4.18
CA CYS A 63 -2.94 9.32 -4.16
C CYS A 63 -4.37 9.89 -4.17
N VAL A 64 -5.26 9.30 -4.97
CA VAL A 64 -6.69 9.69 -5.06
C VAL A 64 -7.41 9.75 -3.69
N PHE A 65 -6.94 8.95 -2.73
CA PHE A 65 -7.49 8.90 -1.38
C PHE A 65 -6.88 9.92 -0.42
N TYR A 66 -5.80 10.61 -0.79
CA TYR A 66 -5.23 11.67 0.02
C TYR A 66 -6.09 12.94 -0.06
N ASP A 67 -6.32 13.56 1.09
CA ASP A 67 -6.92 14.88 1.20
C ASP A 67 -5.81 15.90 1.54
N PRO A 68 -5.46 16.82 0.63
CA PRO A 68 -4.39 17.80 0.86
C PRO A 68 -4.74 18.84 1.92
N GLN A 69 -6.02 19.08 2.22
CA GLN A 69 -6.44 20.04 3.24
C GLN A 69 -6.19 19.50 4.65
N THR A 70 -6.57 18.24 4.88
CA THR A 70 -6.42 17.58 6.19
C THR A 70 -5.10 16.82 6.33
N ARG A 71 -4.40 16.57 5.21
CA ARG A 71 -3.23 15.68 5.09
C ARG A 71 -3.50 14.23 5.47
N MET A 72 -4.76 13.80 5.38
CA MET A 72 -5.21 12.48 5.80
C MET A 72 -5.66 11.62 4.62
N CYS A 73 -5.58 10.30 4.80
CA CYS A 73 -6.15 9.35 3.86
C CYS A 73 -7.65 9.16 4.16
N LYS A 74 -8.50 9.37 3.15
CA LYS A 74 -9.96 9.23 3.22
C LYS A 74 -10.43 7.79 3.51
N ILE A 75 -9.58 6.79 3.26
CA ILE A 75 -9.87 5.37 3.48
C ILE A 75 -8.88 4.73 4.47
N TYR A 76 -8.38 5.51 5.43
CA TYR A 76 -7.29 5.09 6.32
C TYR A 76 -7.54 3.75 7.02
N ASP A 77 -8.78 3.49 7.43
CA ASP A 77 -9.21 2.27 8.12
C ASP A 77 -9.15 1.02 7.24
N ILE A 78 -9.42 1.15 5.94
CA ILE A 78 -9.38 0.05 4.95
C ILE A 78 -8.19 0.13 3.99
N ARG A 79 -7.18 0.94 4.31
CA ARG A 79 -6.03 1.20 3.43
C ARG A 79 -5.35 -0.11 2.96
N PRO A 80 -4.80 -0.13 1.73
CA PRO A 80 -4.17 -1.33 1.18
C PRO A 80 -3.07 -1.93 2.05
N VAL A 81 -2.82 -3.22 1.89
CA VAL A 81 -1.76 -3.93 2.64
C VAL A 81 -0.41 -3.26 2.46
N GLY A 82 -0.05 -2.87 1.23
CA GLY A 82 1.20 -2.15 0.97
C GLY A 82 1.30 -0.83 1.73
N CYS A 83 0.21 -0.07 1.87
CA CYS A 83 0.20 1.15 2.69
C CYS A 83 0.43 0.88 4.19
N ARG A 84 0.06 -0.31 4.68
CA ARG A 84 0.28 -0.71 6.08
C ARG A 84 1.70 -1.20 6.35
N MET A 85 2.34 -1.75 5.32
CA MET A 85 3.74 -2.17 5.40
C MET A 85 4.71 -0.99 5.23
N TYR A 86 4.27 0.12 4.62
CA TYR A 86 5.08 1.34 4.53
C TYR A 86 5.46 1.85 5.93
N PRO A 87 6.76 2.13 6.22
CA PRO A 87 7.83 2.44 5.26
C PRO A 87 8.74 1.26 4.83
N LEU A 88 8.34 0.00 4.99
CA LEU A 88 9.14 -1.12 4.48
C LEU A 88 9.02 -1.21 2.95
N VAL A 89 10.16 -1.22 2.26
CA VAL A 89 10.27 -1.26 0.80
C VAL A 89 11.33 -2.26 0.35
N TYR A 90 11.23 -2.75 -0.88
CA TYR A 90 12.25 -3.60 -1.50
C TYR A 90 13.10 -2.77 -2.47
N ASP A 91 14.42 -2.76 -2.28
CA ASP A 91 15.35 -1.95 -3.10
C ASP A 91 15.93 -2.71 -4.30
N GLY A 92 15.40 -3.89 -4.62
CA GLY A 92 15.94 -4.79 -5.64
C GLY A 92 16.94 -5.82 -5.09
N ARG A 93 17.39 -5.69 -3.84
CA ARG A 93 18.31 -6.64 -3.18
C ARG A 93 17.76 -7.14 -1.85
N SER A 94 17.17 -6.25 -1.05
CA SER A 94 16.70 -6.57 0.30
C SER A 94 15.50 -5.69 0.69
N VAL A 95 14.78 -6.13 1.72
CA VAL A 95 13.75 -5.29 2.34
C VAL A 95 14.43 -4.32 3.29
N THR A 96 14.19 -3.03 3.08
CA THR A 96 14.77 -1.90 3.82
C THR A 96 13.68 -0.91 4.22
N VAL A 97 14.07 0.20 4.84
CA VAL A 97 13.17 1.28 5.24
C VAL A 97 13.32 2.45 4.28
N ASP A 98 12.22 2.94 3.73
CA ASP A 98 12.19 4.15 2.91
C ASP A 98 12.51 5.39 3.77
N LYS A 99 13.64 6.02 3.46
CA LYS A 99 14.15 7.20 4.16
C LYS A 99 13.39 8.49 3.82
N THR A 100 12.50 8.45 2.84
CA THR A 100 11.57 9.55 2.54
C THR A 100 10.57 9.75 3.69
N CYS A 101 10.28 8.69 4.45
CA CYS A 101 9.53 8.81 5.70
C CYS A 101 10.34 9.61 6.73
N PRO A 102 9.86 10.74 7.26
CA PRO A 102 10.65 11.60 8.15
C PRO A 102 11.02 10.95 9.49
N THR A 103 10.37 9.83 9.84
CA THR A 103 10.62 9.05 11.06
C THR A 103 11.05 7.61 10.75
N TRP A 104 11.67 7.39 9.58
CA TRP A 104 12.16 6.09 9.12
C TRP A 104 13.07 5.40 10.15
N ASP A 105 13.86 6.17 10.90
CA ASP A 105 14.81 5.73 11.91
C ASP A 105 14.13 5.14 13.15
N THR A 106 12.83 5.39 13.33
CA THR A 106 12.03 4.83 14.42
C THR A 106 11.49 3.42 14.14
N VAL A 107 11.72 2.89 12.94
CA VAL A 107 11.32 1.51 12.56
C VAL A 107 12.26 0.51 13.23
N PRO A 108 11.77 -0.36 14.13
CA PRO A 108 12.59 -1.39 14.76
C PRO A 108 13.08 -2.42 13.74
N ARG A 109 14.32 -2.89 13.88
CA ARG A 109 14.85 -4.00 13.06
C ARG A 109 14.00 -5.28 13.16
N SER A 110 13.30 -5.49 14.28
CA SER A 110 12.36 -6.60 14.45
C SER A 110 11.21 -6.54 13.46
N GLU A 111 10.77 -5.36 13.06
CA GLU A 111 9.69 -5.20 12.07
C GLU A 111 10.15 -5.59 10.66
N ILE A 112 11.39 -5.24 10.29
CA ILE A 112 12.01 -5.71 9.04
C ILE A 112 12.08 -7.24 9.03
N LYS A 113 12.51 -7.86 10.14
CA LYS A 113 12.56 -9.32 10.27
C LYS A 113 11.17 -9.97 10.20
N ARG A 114 10.17 -9.34 10.81
CA ARG A 114 8.78 -9.86 10.88
C ARG A 114 8.06 -9.76 9.55
N LEU A 115 8.14 -8.61 8.89
CA LEU A 115 7.36 -8.28 7.70
C LEU A 115 8.13 -8.46 6.39
N GLY A 116 9.46 -8.51 6.41
CA GLY A 116 10.30 -8.65 5.22
C GLY A 116 9.87 -9.77 4.27
N PRO A 117 9.67 -11.02 4.74
CA PRO A 117 9.17 -12.11 3.89
C PRO A 117 7.81 -11.82 3.25
N TYR A 118 6.96 -11.02 3.92
CA TYR A 118 5.63 -10.65 3.42
C TYR A 118 5.69 -9.50 2.42
N VAL A 119 6.65 -8.58 2.53
CA VAL A 119 6.90 -7.58 1.49
C VAL A 119 7.27 -8.28 0.17
N LEU A 120 8.16 -9.28 0.22
CA LEU A 120 8.53 -10.04 -0.98
C LEU A 120 7.33 -10.80 -1.56
N ARG A 121 6.57 -11.49 -0.72
CA ARG A 121 5.36 -12.21 -1.14
C ARG A 121 4.29 -11.27 -1.70
N PHE A 122 4.13 -10.09 -1.12
CA PHE A 122 3.22 -9.06 -1.62
C PHE A 122 3.60 -8.68 -3.06
N LEU A 123 4.88 -8.43 -3.34
CA LEU A 123 5.37 -8.09 -4.68
C LEU A 123 5.16 -9.21 -5.71
N GLU A 124 5.13 -10.47 -5.28
CA GLU A 124 4.75 -11.61 -6.13
C GLU A 124 3.24 -11.65 -6.37
N ASP A 125 2.44 -11.52 -5.31
CA ASP A 125 0.99 -11.64 -5.38
C ASP A 125 0.31 -10.52 -6.17
N VAL A 126 0.83 -9.29 -6.11
CA VAL A 126 0.28 -8.16 -6.88
C VAL A 126 0.39 -8.36 -8.38
N LYS A 127 1.38 -9.14 -8.86
CA LYS A 127 1.50 -9.51 -10.28
C LYS A 127 0.36 -10.43 -10.73
N LEU A 128 -0.24 -11.17 -9.80
CA LEU A 128 -1.36 -12.07 -10.07
C LEU A 128 -2.72 -11.41 -9.87
N THR A 129 -2.78 -10.18 -9.33
CA THR A 129 -4.04 -9.48 -9.02
C THR A 129 -4.99 -9.43 -10.21
N LYS A 130 -4.50 -9.05 -11.40
CA LYS A 130 -5.31 -8.94 -12.61
C LYS A 130 -5.95 -10.27 -13.00
N ILE A 131 -5.18 -11.36 -12.92
CA ILE A 131 -5.68 -12.72 -13.18
C ILE A 131 -6.73 -13.09 -12.13
N LYS A 132 -6.44 -12.86 -10.84
CA LYS A 132 -7.36 -13.15 -9.73
C LYS A 132 -8.69 -12.39 -9.86
N ILE A 133 -8.67 -11.13 -10.30
CA ILE A 133 -9.89 -10.34 -10.51
C ILE A 133 -10.70 -10.89 -11.68
N ARG A 134 -10.07 -11.17 -12.83
CA ARG A 134 -10.76 -11.72 -14.01
C ARG A 134 -11.41 -13.09 -13.77
N LEU A 135 -10.85 -13.91 -12.88
CA LEU A 135 -11.42 -15.20 -12.52
C LEU A 135 -12.59 -15.11 -11.52
N ARG A 136 -12.80 -13.93 -10.90
CA ARG A 136 -13.88 -13.69 -9.92
C ARG A 136 -15.07 -12.94 -10.52
N SER A 137 -14.90 -12.36 -11.71
CA SER A 137 -15.93 -11.64 -12.48
C SER A 137 -16.77 -12.56 -13.34
#